data_AF-A0A933NTN6-F1
#
_entry.id   AF-A0A933NTN6-F1
#
_cell.length_a   1.000
_cell.length_b   1.000
_cell.length_c   1.000
_cell.angle_alpha   90.00
_cell.angle_beta   90.00
_cell.angle_gamma   90.00
#
_symmetry.space_group_name_H-M   'P 1'
#
loop_
_entity.id
_entity.type
_entity.pdbx_description
1 polymer ?
#
loop_
_entity_poly.entity_id
_entity_poly.type
_entity_poly.pdbx_seq_one_letter_code
_entity_poly.pdbx_strand_id
1 'polypeptide(L)'
;MPDTTRDTQRCTGGRIIEALRRTRPFALLIFLAYVLSSAVGIVMAHAGNRVALAARNKTVRKALASDEASIAYQSGNPARAVVFDFAGNLFMAAIPQTVAGLGVALPFISVAYQGWVGGVVSVDCAHRSRLRSIKAASYYFLVLLLQFIPFSLSIGAGVRCGVDLYRHNSDVSWRFWRYRLPRESLVDVARVYAATVPLFFVASAFEFFSPWNA
;
A
#
# COMPACT_ATOMS: atom_id res chain seq x y z
N MET A 1 2.76 -7.10 43.93
CA MET A 1 3.71 -6.76 42.85
C MET A 1 2.91 -6.09 41.74
N PRO A 2 3.24 -4.84 41.35
CA PRO A 2 2.62 -4.22 40.18
C PRO A 2 3.02 -4.98 38.91
N ASP A 3 2.03 -5.26 38.05
CA ASP A 3 2.18 -6.00 36.81
C ASP A 3 2.83 -5.11 35.73
N THR A 4 4.15 -5.02 35.79
CA THR A 4 5.01 -4.19 34.91
C THR A 4 4.82 -4.49 33.41
N THR A 5 4.30 -5.65 33.06
CA THR A 5 4.06 -6.04 31.66
C THR A 5 2.84 -5.32 31.05
N ARG A 6 1.77 -5.13 31.82
CA ARG A 6 0.56 -4.41 31.38
C ARG A 6 0.80 -2.92 31.19
N ASP A 7 1.58 -2.31 32.08
CA ASP A 7 1.89 -0.88 31.99
C ASP A 7 2.80 -0.56 30.79
N THR A 8 3.73 -1.46 30.47
CA THR A 8 4.61 -1.34 29.30
C THR A 8 3.84 -1.52 27.99
N GLN A 9 2.89 -2.46 27.93
CA GLN A 9 2.00 -2.63 26.76
C GLN A 9 1.08 -1.42 26.54
N ARG A 10 0.48 -0.86 27.60
CA ARG A 10 -0.33 0.36 27.51
C ARG A 10 0.48 1.56 27.03
N CYS A 11 1.70 1.73 27.55
CA CYS A 11 2.61 2.78 27.10
C CYS A 11 3.04 2.63 25.64
N THR A 12 3.24 1.39 25.17
CA THR A 12 3.67 1.11 23.79
C THR A 12 2.51 1.29 22.81
N GLY A 13 1.32 0.77 23.12
CA GLY A 13 0.11 0.95 22.32
C GLY A 13 -0.28 2.42 22.19
N GLY A 14 -0.21 3.18 23.28
CA GLY A 14 -0.44 4.63 23.26
C GLY A 14 0.50 5.39 22.31
N ARG A 15 1.77 4.96 22.21
CA ARG A 15 2.77 5.56 21.31
C ARG A 15 2.50 5.23 19.82
N ILE A 16 1.98 4.04 19.51
CA ILE A 16 1.62 3.66 18.14
C ILE A 16 0.39 4.46 17.67
N ILE A 17 -0.65 4.54 18.49
CA ILE A 17 -1.87 5.31 18.17
C ILE A 17 -1.52 6.77 17.88
N GLU A 18 -0.63 7.34 18.70
CA GLU A 18 -0.19 8.72 18.55
C GLU A 18 0.64 8.92 17.26
N ALA A 19 1.55 7.99 16.93
CA ALA A 19 2.26 8.03 15.65
C ALA A 19 1.32 7.94 14.43
N LEU A 20 0.28 7.10 14.51
CA LEU A 20 -0.77 6.99 13.49
C LEU A 20 -1.57 8.29 13.37
N ARG A 21 -1.95 8.91 14.50
CA ARG A 21 -2.69 10.19 14.51
C ARG A 21 -1.92 11.30 13.80
N ARG A 22 -0.62 11.44 14.09
CA ARG A 22 0.23 12.45 13.44
C ARG A 22 0.43 12.19 11.94
N THR A 23 0.44 10.92 11.55
CA THR A 23 0.64 10.50 10.14
C THR A 23 -0.67 10.53 9.33
N ARG A 24 -1.82 10.51 10.00
CA ARG A 24 -3.16 10.45 9.41
C ARG A 24 -3.39 11.39 8.21
N PRO A 25 -3.11 12.70 8.24
CA PRO A 25 -3.41 13.58 7.12
C PRO A 25 -2.68 13.15 5.83
N PHE A 26 -1.41 12.75 5.95
CA PHE A 26 -0.61 12.29 4.81
C PHE A 26 -1.07 10.92 4.32
N ALA A 27 -1.40 10.01 5.23
CA ALA A 27 -1.98 8.72 4.86
C ALA A 27 -3.32 8.89 4.13
N LEU A 28 -4.19 9.81 4.57
CA LEU A 28 -5.44 10.12 3.89
C LEU A 28 -5.22 10.70 2.49
N LEU A 29 -4.21 11.56 2.30
CA LEU A 29 -3.88 12.08 0.97
C LEU A 29 -3.42 10.97 0.01
N ILE A 30 -2.58 10.04 0.48
CA ILE A 30 -2.16 8.89 -0.31
C ILE A 30 -3.36 7.98 -0.63
N PHE A 31 -4.21 7.71 0.36
CA PHE A 31 -5.42 6.91 0.18
C PHE A 31 -6.36 7.54 -0.86
N LEU A 32 -6.59 8.85 -0.79
CA LEU A 32 -7.40 9.57 -1.77
C LEU A 32 -6.78 9.51 -3.17
N ALA A 33 -5.46 9.61 -3.29
CA ALA A 33 -4.77 9.47 -4.57
C ALA A 33 -4.96 8.07 -5.18
N TYR A 34 -4.90 7.01 -4.36
CA TYR A 34 -5.27 5.66 -4.80
C TYR A 34 -6.71 5.59 -5.30
N VAL A 35 -7.67 6.05 -4.49
CA VAL A 35 -9.11 5.99 -4.82
C VAL A 35 -9.43 6.73 -6.11
N LEU A 36 -8.97 7.98 -6.24
CA LEU A 36 -9.20 8.80 -7.43
C LEU A 36 -8.58 8.16 -8.68
N SER A 37 -7.35 7.67 -8.56
CA SER A 37 -6.68 7.05 -9.70
C SER A 37 -7.32 5.72 -10.11
N SER A 38 -7.74 4.90 -9.14
CA SER A 38 -8.52 3.68 -9.39
C SER A 38 -9.86 3.98 -10.04
N ALA A 39 -10.57 5.03 -9.61
CA ALA A 39 -11.81 5.44 -10.25
C ALA A 39 -11.60 5.78 -11.74
N VAL A 40 -10.52 6.51 -12.06
CA VAL A 40 -10.14 6.80 -13.46
C VAL A 40 -9.88 5.50 -14.24
N GLY A 41 -9.11 4.57 -13.66
CA GLY A 41 -8.83 3.27 -14.28
C GLY A 41 -10.09 2.45 -14.57
N ILE A 42 -11.01 2.38 -13.60
CA ILE A 42 -12.31 1.70 -13.73
C ILE A 42 -13.11 2.32 -14.87
N VAL A 43 -13.29 3.65 -14.86
CA VAL A 43 -14.06 4.36 -15.89
C VAL A 43 -13.47 4.11 -17.28
N MET A 44 -12.15 4.21 -17.44
CA MET A 44 -11.49 3.97 -18.72
C MET A 44 -11.68 2.53 -19.22
N ALA A 45 -11.47 1.53 -18.35
CA ALA A 45 -11.61 0.13 -18.72
C ALA A 45 -13.05 -0.20 -19.11
N HIS A 46 -14.04 0.30 -18.36
CA HIS A 46 -15.45 0.06 -18.61
C HIS A 46 -15.99 0.84 -19.82
N ALA A 47 -15.38 1.96 -20.18
CA ALA A 47 -15.65 2.70 -21.42
C ALA A 47 -15.02 2.04 -22.66
N GLY A 48 -14.30 0.93 -22.52
CA GLY A 48 -13.64 0.24 -23.63
C GLY A 48 -12.38 0.94 -24.13
N ASN A 49 -11.72 1.75 -23.30
CA ASN A 49 -10.52 2.48 -23.69
C ASN A 49 -9.38 1.50 -24.03
N ARG A 50 -8.88 1.55 -25.27
CA ARG A 50 -7.87 0.60 -25.78
C ARG A 50 -6.56 0.63 -24.98
N VAL A 51 -6.13 1.79 -24.49
CA VAL A 51 -4.90 1.92 -23.69
C VAL A 51 -5.08 1.22 -22.34
N ALA A 52 -6.20 1.45 -21.67
CA ALA A 52 -6.53 0.77 -20.41
C ALA A 52 -6.61 -0.75 -20.61
N LEU A 53 -7.34 -1.22 -21.62
CA LEU A 53 -7.48 -2.66 -21.88
C LEU A 53 -6.15 -3.34 -22.26
N ALA A 54 -5.29 -2.65 -23.03
CA ALA A 54 -3.94 -3.13 -23.33
C ALA A 54 -3.06 -3.21 -22.09
N ALA A 55 -3.11 -2.19 -21.23
CA ALA A 55 -2.39 -2.18 -19.95
C ALA A 55 -2.87 -3.30 -19.03
N ARG A 56 -4.19 -3.51 -18.90
CA ARG A 56 -4.79 -4.64 -18.17
C ARG A 56 -4.19 -5.96 -18.62
N ASN A 57 -4.22 -6.20 -19.93
CA ASN A 57 -3.74 -7.46 -20.51
C ASN A 57 -2.23 -7.65 -20.34
N LYS A 58 -1.45 -6.57 -20.40
CA LYS A 58 -0.02 -6.61 -20.13
C LYS A 58 0.27 -6.92 -18.66
N THR A 59 -0.41 -6.26 -17.74
CA THR A 59 -0.24 -6.44 -16.30
C THR A 59 -0.60 -7.84 -15.86
N VAL A 60 -1.79 -8.33 -16.24
CA VAL A 60 -2.25 -9.68 -15.86
C VAL A 60 -1.34 -10.76 -16.44
N ARG A 61 -0.92 -10.62 -17.69
CA ARG A 61 0.03 -11.57 -18.31
C ARG A 61 1.38 -11.58 -17.60
N LYS A 62 1.91 -10.41 -17.24
CA LYS A 62 3.17 -10.31 -16.50
C LYS A 62 3.04 -10.96 -15.11
N ALA A 63 1.94 -10.72 -14.40
CA ALA A 63 1.67 -11.35 -13.11
C ALA A 63 1.66 -12.88 -13.26
N LEU A 64 0.85 -13.42 -14.16
CA LEU A 64 0.77 -14.88 -14.35
C LEU A 64 2.10 -15.53 -14.77
N ALA A 65 2.98 -14.81 -15.47
CA ALA A 65 4.23 -15.36 -16.00
C ALA A 65 5.43 -15.24 -15.03
N SER A 66 5.42 -14.27 -14.11
CA SER A 66 6.64 -13.91 -13.37
C SER A 66 6.42 -13.55 -11.90
N ASP A 67 5.17 -13.46 -11.45
CA ASP A 67 4.87 -13.19 -10.05
C ASP A 67 4.96 -14.47 -9.22
N GLU A 68 5.89 -14.50 -8.27
CA GLU A 68 6.15 -15.68 -7.44
C GLU A 68 4.93 -16.09 -6.60
N ALA A 69 4.12 -15.12 -6.16
CA ALA A 69 2.89 -15.39 -5.42
C ALA A 69 1.86 -16.08 -6.31
N SER A 70 1.63 -15.55 -7.52
CA SER A 70 0.75 -16.15 -8.52
C SER A 70 1.20 -17.56 -8.93
N ILE A 71 2.50 -17.77 -9.15
CA ILE A 71 3.07 -19.09 -9.49
C ILE A 71 2.87 -20.07 -8.33
N ALA A 72 3.16 -19.66 -7.09
CA ALA A 72 2.95 -20.50 -5.91
C ALA A 72 1.47 -20.87 -5.72
N TYR A 73 0.56 -19.92 -5.94
CA TYR A 73 -0.87 -20.17 -5.84
C TYR A 73 -1.35 -21.19 -6.88
N GLN A 74 -0.94 -21.03 -8.14
CA GLN A 74 -1.27 -21.97 -9.22
C GLN A 74 -0.69 -23.36 -9.01
N SER A 75 0.45 -23.46 -8.32
CA SER A 75 1.04 -24.76 -7.92
C SER A 75 0.31 -25.45 -6.76
N GLY A 76 -0.81 -24.90 -6.29
CA GLY A 76 -1.61 -25.45 -5.19
C GLY A 76 -1.04 -25.15 -3.80
N ASN A 77 -0.14 -24.18 -3.68
CA ASN A 77 0.48 -23.80 -2.40
C ASN A 77 0.08 -22.36 -1.99
N PRO A 78 -1.13 -22.18 -1.45
CA PRO A 78 -1.62 -20.86 -1.07
C PRO A 78 -0.83 -20.24 0.09
N ALA A 79 -0.30 -21.04 1.03
CA ALA A 79 0.51 -20.53 2.13
C ALA A 79 1.80 -19.87 1.63
N ARG A 80 2.46 -20.48 0.64
CA ARG A 80 3.65 -19.90 0.01
C ARG A 80 3.30 -18.65 -0.80
N ALA A 81 2.14 -18.62 -1.47
CA ALA A 81 1.65 -17.43 -2.16
C ALA A 81 1.46 -16.24 -1.21
N VAL A 82 0.84 -16.46 -0.04
CA VAL A 82 0.70 -15.43 1.01
C VAL A 82 2.05 -14.86 1.41
N VAL A 83 3.04 -15.71 1.68
CA VAL A 83 4.37 -15.25 2.11
C VAL A 83 5.05 -14.41 1.04
N PHE A 84 4.99 -14.84 -0.22
CA PHE A 84 5.61 -14.10 -1.33
C PHE A 84 4.92 -12.76 -1.59
N ASP A 85 3.59 -12.73 -1.61
CA ASP A 85 2.85 -11.48 -1.79
C ASP A 85 3.09 -10.51 -0.63
N PHE A 86 3.02 -11.01 0.61
CA PHE A 86 3.32 -10.21 1.80
C PHE A 86 4.74 -9.62 1.73
N ALA A 87 5.74 -10.45 1.42
CA ALA A 87 7.14 -10.02 1.34
C ALA A 87 7.36 -9.02 0.19
N GLY A 88 6.75 -9.27 -0.97
CA GLY A 88 6.80 -8.35 -2.11
C GLY A 88 6.18 -7.00 -1.78
N ASN A 89 4.97 -7.00 -1.21
CA ASN A 89 4.28 -5.78 -0.80
C ASN A 89 5.07 -5.00 0.26
N LEU A 90 5.69 -5.68 1.23
CA LEU A 90 6.46 -5.02 2.28
C LEU A 90 7.81 -4.50 1.78
N PHE A 91 8.65 -5.38 1.23
CA PHE A 91 10.06 -5.10 0.95
C PHE A 91 10.31 -4.51 -0.44
N MET A 92 9.53 -4.91 -1.44
CA MET A 92 9.70 -4.43 -2.82
C MET A 92 8.82 -3.23 -3.17
N ALA A 93 7.79 -2.94 -2.36
CA ALA A 93 6.90 -1.81 -2.58
C ALA A 93 6.87 -0.82 -1.40
N ALA A 94 6.36 -1.22 -0.24
CA ALA A 94 6.07 -0.30 0.86
C ALA A 94 7.31 0.41 1.40
N ILE A 95 8.40 -0.33 1.66
CA ILE A 95 9.66 0.24 2.15
C ILE A 95 10.25 1.23 1.12
N PRO A 96 10.49 0.85 -0.15
CA PRO A 96 10.96 1.79 -1.16
C PRO A 96 10.07 3.03 -1.32
N GLN A 97 8.74 2.88 -1.30
CA GLN A 97 7.82 4.02 -1.42
C GLN A 97 7.80 4.91 -0.16
N THR A 98 8.00 4.33 1.03
CA THR A 98 8.18 5.10 2.27
C THR A 98 9.45 5.94 2.18
N VAL A 99 10.56 5.35 1.71
CA VAL A 99 11.82 6.07 1.50
C VAL A 99 11.66 7.16 0.43
N ALA A 100 10.97 6.86 -0.68
CA ALA A 100 10.63 7.87 -1.70
C ALA A 100 9.77 9.01 -1.12
N GLY A 101 9.00 8.74 -0.07
CA GLY A 101 8.25 9.75 0.70
C GLY A 101 9.12 10.83 1.33
N LEU A 102 10.42 10.60 1.52
CA LEU A 102 11.35 11.67 1.90
C LEU A 102 11.41 12.80 0.86
N GLY A 103 11.16 12.49 -0.41
CA GLY A 103 11.02 13.47 -1.50
C GLY A 103 9.62 14.09 -1.62
N VAL A 104 8.68 13.75 -0.71
CA VAL A 104 7.30 14.24 -0.58
C VAL A 104 6.40 14.00 -1.81
N ALA A 105 6.76 14.49 -2.99
CA ALA A 105 5.97 14.40 -4.22
C ALA A 105 6.14 13.05 -4.97
N LEU A 106 7.35 12.47 -4.91
CA LEU A 106 7.67 11.22 -5.63
C LEU A 106 6.67 10.07 -5.42
N PRO A 107 6.22 9.74 -4.19
CA PRO A 107 5.31 8.62 -4.02
C PRO A 107 3.94 8.83 -4.69
N PHE A 108 3.48 10.07 -4.88
CA PHE A 108 2.17 10.34 -5.51
C PHE A 108 2.13 9.89 -6.96
N ILE A 109 3.25 9.96 -7.69
CA ILE A 109 3.35 9.47 -9.07
C ILE A 109 3.17 7.95 -9.09
N SER A 110 3.89 7.25 -8.23
CA SER A 110 3.81 5.79 -8.11
C SER A 110 2.42 5.34 -7.65
N VAL A 111 1.84 6.01 -6.66
CA VAL A 111 0.49 5.74 -6.13
C VAL A 111 -0.57 5.97 -7.21
N ALA A 112 -0.47 7.05 -7.98
CA ALA A 112 -1.37 7.30 -9.09
C ALA A 112 -1.28 6.17 -10.13
N TYR A 113 -0.08 5.78 -10.55
CA TYR A 113 0.06 4.67 -11.51
C TYR A 113 -0.48 3.34 -10.94
N GLN A 114 -0.12 2.97 -9.72
CA GLN A 114 -0.59 1.75 -9.06
C GLN A 114 -2.11 1.74 -8.89
N GLY A 115 -2.70 2.84 -8.42
CA GLY A 115 -4.15 3.00 -8.28
C GLY A 115 -4.86 2.86 -9.63
N TRP A 116 -4.33 3.49 -10.67
CA TRP A 116 -4.87 3.38 -12.03
C TRP A 116 -4.82 1.93 -12.53
N VAL A 117 -3.70 1.23 -12.36
CA VAL A 117 -3.58 -0.20 -12.69
C VAL A 117 -4.61 -1.03 -11.92
N GLY A 118 -4.77 -0.79 -10.62
CA GLY A 118 -5.79 -1.42 -9.78
C GLY A 118 -7.22 -1.20 -10.30
N GLY A 119 -7.50 -0.01 -10.80
CA GLY A 119 -8.77 0.32 -11.45
C GLY A 119 -8.97 -0.39 -12.79
N VAL A 120 -7.93 -0.40 -13.62
CA VAL A 120 -7.94 -1.01 -14.95
C VAL A 120 -8.19 -2.53 -14.91
N VAL A 121 -7.77 -3.21 -13.84
CA VAL A 121 -8.04 -4.65 -13.64
C VAL A 121 -9.46 -4.97 -13.11
N SER A 122 -10.36 -3.98 -13.08
CA SER A 122 -11.80 -4.17 -12.78
C SER A 122 -12.56 -4.93 -13.88
N VAL A 123 -11.94 -5.18 -15.03
CA VAL A 123 -12.48 -5.99 -16.12
C VAL A 123 -11.72 -7.31 -16.29
N ASP A 124 -12.42 -8.35 -16.73
CA ASP A 124 -11.87 -9.68 -16.97
C ASP A 124 -11.11 -9.80 -18.31
N CYS A 125 -10.65 -11.02 -18.65
CA CYS A 125 -9.90 -11.28 -19.88
C CYS A 125 -10.74 -11.13 -21.15
N ALA A 126 -12.07 -11.20 -21.03
CA ALA A 126 -13.02 -10.93 -22.10
C ALA A 126 -13.48 -9.46 -22.10
N HIS A 127 -12.80 -8.59 -21.34
CA HIS A 127 -13.11 -7.16 -21.14
C HIS A 127 -14.52 -6.91 -20.61
N ARG A 128 -15.09 -7.88 -19.89
CA ARG A 128 -16.36 -7.73 -19.20
C ARG A 128 -16.11 -7.24 -17.78
N SER A 129 -17.03 -6.40 -17.30
CA SER A 129 -17.01 -5.86 -15.94
C SER A 129 -17.07 -6.95 -14.89
N ARG A 130 -16.10 -6.96 -13.95
CA ARG A 130 -16.14 -7.78 -12.72
C ARG A 130 -17.15 -7.25 -11.70
N LEU A 131 -17.63 -6.02 -11.90
CA LEU A 131 -18.64 -5.38 -11.06
C LEU A 131 -20.07 -5.84 -11.36
N ARG A 132 -20.25 -6.82 -12.26
CA ARG A 132 -21.58 -7.34 -12.63
C ARG A 132 -22.21 -8.23 -11.56
N SER A 133 -21.39 -8.92 -10.75
CA SER A 133 -21.88 -9.73 -9.64
C SER A 133 -21.47 -9.11 -8.32
N ILE A 134 -22.39 -9.08 -7.37
CA ILE A 134 -22.12 -8.50 -6.05
C ILE A 134 -20.94 -9.19 -5.36
N LYS A 135 -20.85 -10.53 -5.50
CA LYS A 135 -19.74 -11.32 -4.94
C LYS A 135 -18.39 -10.89 -5.51
N ALA A 136 -18.25 -10.78 -6.84
CA ALA A 136 -16.99 -10.41 -7.47
C ALA A 136 -16.64 -8.93 -7.23
N ALA A 137 -17.64 -8.04 -7.23
CA ALA A 137 -17.46 -6.63 -6.90
C ALA A 137 -16.97 -6.46 -5.45
N SER A 138 -17.64 -7.12 -4.49
CA SER A 138 -17.27 -7.07 -3.08
C SER A 138 -15.87 -7.64 -2.85
N TYR A 139 -15.53 -8.78 -3.45
CA TYR A 139 -14.17 -9.33 -3.39
C TYR A 139 -13.13 -8.33 -3.91
N TYR A 140 -13.36 -7.78 -5.10
CA TYR A 140 -12.45 -6.83 -5.73
C TYR A 140 -12.21 -5.57 -4.88
N PHE A 141 -13.28 -4.93 -4.40
CA PHE A 141 -13.15 -3.72 -3.57
C PHE A 141 -12.53 -4.02 -2.21
N LEU A 142 -12.79 -5.19 -1.63
CA LEU A 142 -12.22 -5.58 -0.34
C LEU A 142 -10.70 -5.83 -0.47
N VAL A 143 -10.25 -6.50 -1.53
CA VAL A 143 -8.82 -6.68 -1.81
C VAL A 143 -8.13 -5.32 -2.00
N LEU A 144 -8.71 -4.43 -2.82
CA LEU A 144 -8.16 -3.08 -2.99
C LEU A 144 -8.08 -2.32 -1.67
N LEU A 145 -9.14 -2.35 -0.85
CA LEU A 145 -9.16 -1.66 0.43
C LEU A 145 -8.10 -2.20 1.39
N LEU A 146 -7.99 -3.53 1.48
CA LEU A 146 -7.02 -4.21 2.33
C LEU A 146 -5.58 -3.91 1.93
N GLN A 147 -5.30 -3.69 0.65
CA GLN A 147 -3.99 -3.27 0.16
C GLN A 147 -3.76 -1.76 0.37
N PHE A 148 -4.74 -0.92 0.05
CA PHE A 148 -4.59 0.54 0.13
C PHE A 148 -4.36 1.05 1.55
N ILE A 149 -4.97 0.45 2.57
CA ILE A 149 -4.79 0.88 3.97
C ILE A 149 -3.32 0.80 4.42
N PRO A 150 -2.65 -0.37 4.42
CA PRO A 150 -1.26 -0.47 4.87
C PRO A 150 -0.27 0.29 3.96
N PHE A 151 -0.52 0.37 2.65
CA PHE A 151 0.28 1.21 1.75
C PHE A 151 0.12 2.70 2.09
N SER A 152 -1.10 3.18 2.29
CA SER A 152 -1.35 4.59 2.60
C SER A 152 -0.73 5.00 3.93
N LEU A 153 -0.79 4.14 4.93
CA LEU A 153 -0.15 4.39 6.22
C LEU A 153 1.37 4.44 6.12
N SER A 154 2.00 3.46 5.45
CA SER A 154 3.47 3.39 5.32
C SER A 154 4.02 4.55 4.48
N ILE A 155 3.44 4.78 3.29
CA ILE A 155 3.83 5.89 2.41
C ILE A 155 3.54 7.23 3.06
N GLY A 156 2.37 7.39 3.70
CA GLY A 156 2.01 8.61 4.43
C GLY A 156 3.00 8.93 5.56
N ALA A 157 3.51 7.91 6.27
CA ALA A 157 4.56 8.09 7.28
C ALA A 157 5.87 8.59 6.65
N GLY A 158 6.24 8.03 5.49
CA GLY A 158 7.38 8.48 4.70
C GLY A 158 7.24 9.94 4.26
N VAL A 159 6.08 10.32 3.70
CA VAL A 159 5.77 11.70 3.28
C VAL A 159 5.84 12.67 4.44
N ARG A 160 5.23 12.33 5.58
CA ARG A 160 5.33 13.15 6.79
C ARG A 160 6.79 13.32 7.22
N CYS A 161 7.55 12.23 7.26
CA CYS A 161 8.97 12.29 7.60
C CYS A 161 9.76 13.17 6.63
N GLY A 162 9.43 13.15 5.33
CA GLY A 162 9.99 14.06 4.34
C GLY A 162 9.65 15.52 4.61
N VAL A 163 8.38 15.82 4.90
CA VAL A 163 7.96 17.19 5.27
C VAL A 163 8.69 17.68 6.53
N ASP A 164 8.78 16.85 7.56
CA ASP A 164 9.49 17.19 8.79
C ASP A 164 11.01 17.35 8.53
N LEU A 165 11.58 16.54 7.64
CA LEU A 165 12.97 16.68 7.20
C LEU A 165 13.22 18.04 6.54
N TYR A 166 12.36 18.46 5.60
CA TYR A 166 12.48 19.78 4.97
C TYR A 166 12.26 20.93 5.95
N ARG A 167 11.31 20.81 6.88
CA ARG A 167 11.06 21.83 7.91
C ARG A 167 12.24 21.97 8.87
N HIS A 168 12.75 20.86 9.37
CA HIS A 168 13.87 20.81 10.32
C HIS A 168 15.18 21.32 9.72
N ASN A 169 15.29 21.30 8.39
CA ASN A 169 16.46 21.75 7.64
C ASN A 169 16.16 22.99 6.79
N SER A 170 15.12 23.77 7.12
CA SER A 170 14.74 24.97 6.35
C SER A 170 15.86 26.04 6.33
N ASP A 171 16.65 26.13 7.39
CA ASP A 171 17.82 27.02 7.49
C ASP A 171 19.09 26.43 6.86
N VAL A 172 19.06 25.13 6.56
CA VAL A 172 20.12 24.42 5.88
C VAL A 172 19.83 24.53 4.39
N SER A 173 20.41 25.53 3.74
CA SER A 173 20.36 25.72 2.27
C SER A 173 20.96 24.49 1.53
N TRP A 174 21.56 24.65 0.34
CA TRP A 174 22.14 23.55 -0.47
C TRP A 174 23.26 22.71 0.17
N ARG A 175 23.56 22.93 1.46
CA ARG A 175 24.58 22.22 2.24
C ARG A 175 24.05 20.88 2.73
N PHE A 176 23.89 19.92 1.83
CA PHE A 176 23.34 18.58 2.14
C PHE A 176 24.09 17.86 3.28
N TRP A 177 25.40 18.10 3.44
CA TRP A 177 26.22 17.57 4.54
C TRP A 177 25.80 18.05 5.94
N ARG A 178 24.98 19.10 6.04
CA ARG A 178 24.43 19.60 7.30
C ARG A 178 23.00 19.14 7.56
N TYR A 179 22.42 18.32 6.68
CA TYR A 179 21.07 17.79 6.89
C TYR A 179 21.01 16.93 8.14
N ARG A 180 20.01 17.21 8.97
CA ARG A 180 19.72 16.48 10.20
C ARG A 180 18.42 15.72 10.02
N LEU A 181 18.46 14.42 10.30
CA LEU A 181 17.28 13.58 10.23
C LEU A 181 16.34 13.88 11.43
N PRO A 182 15.04 14.07 11.20
CA PRO A 182 14.07 14.26 12.27
C PRO A 182 13.86 12.93 13.00
N ARG A 183 14.61 12.71 14.08
CA ARG A 183 14.61 11.45 14.85
C ARG A 183 13.21 11.04 15.29
N GLU A 184 12.39 11.98 15.74
CA GLU A 184 11.02 11.69 16.18
C GLU A 184 10.13 11.18 15.04
N SER A 185 10.25 11.77 13.84
CA SER A 185 9.48 11.34 12.67
C SER A 185 9.94 9.98 12.17
N LEU A 186 11.24 9.67 12.23
CA LEU A 186 11.76 8.33 11.93
C LEU A 186 11.23 7.27 12.91
N VAL A 187 11.18 7.60 14.20
CA VAL A 187 10.60 6.70 15.22
C VAL A 187 9.11 6.50 14.96
N ASP A 188 8.39 7.53 14.53
CA ASP A 188 6.99 7.40 14.15
C ASP A 188 6.81 6.51 12.91
N VAL A 189 7.69 6.58 11.91
CA VAL A 189 7.70 5.63 10.78
C VAL A 189 7.83 4.20 11.29
N ALA A 190 8.81 3.91 12.15
CA ALA A 190 8.98 2.57 12.73
C ALA A 190 7.74 2.10 13.50
N ARG A 191 7.08 2.99 14.26
CA ARG A 191 5.83 2.68 14.98
C ARG A 191 4.66 2.42 14.04
N VAL A 192 4.55 3.17 12.93
CA VAL A 192 3.54 2.91 11.91
C VAL A 192 3.77 1.55 11.27
N TYR A 193 5.03 1.16 11.03
CA TYR A 193 5.36 -0.17 10.51
C TYR A 193 4.94 -1.31 11.45
N ALA A 194 5.00 -1.10 12.76
CA ALA A 194 4.46 -2.06 13.72
C ALA A 194 2.95 -2.34 13.52
N ALA A 195 2.20 -1.38 12.93
CA ALA A 195 0.81 -1.55 12.55
C ALA A 195 0.63 -2.02 11.09
N THR A 196 1.43 -1.54 10.12
CA THR A 196 1.22 -1.87 8.71
C THR A 196 1.71 -3.26 8.33
N VAL A 197 2.77 -3.77 8.97
CA VAL A 197 3.28 -5.13 8.71
C VAL A 197 2.21 -6.20 8.94
N PRO A 198 1.52 -6.28 10.09
CA PRO A 198 0.45 -7.26 10.27
C PRO A 198 -0.72 -7.03 9.30
N LEU A 199 -1.03 -5.77 8.94
CA LEU A 199 -2.08 -5.46 7.97
C LEU A 199 -1.72 -5.97 6.56
N PHE A 200 -0.48 -5.84 6.12
CA PHE A 200 -0.03 -6.43 4.85
C PHE A 200 -0.18 -7.95 4.86
N PHE A 201 0.21 -8.61 5.95
CA PHE A 201 0.03 -10.06 6.07
C PHE A 201 -1.43 -10.47 6.01
N VAL A 202 -2.33 -9.75 6.71
CA VAL A 202 -3.78 -10.00 6.65
C VAL A 202 -4.33 -9.79 5.25
N ALA A 203 -3.88 -8.75 4.54
CA ALA A 203 -4.29 -8.51 3.15
C ALA A 203 -3.90 -9.68 2.24
N SER A 204 -2.63 -10.11 2.29
CA SER A 204 -2.13 -11.26 1.53
C SER A 204 -2.86 -12.56 1.89
N ALA A 205 -3.05 -12.82 3.19
CA ALA A 205 -3.77 -13.99 3.67
C ALA A 205 -5.22 -14.01 3.17
N PHE A 206 -5.90 -12.86 3.21
CA PHE A 206 -7.24 -12.73 2.66
C PHE A 206 -7.25 -13.03 1.16
N GLU A 207 -6.30 -12.49 0.40
CA GLU A 207 -6.25 -12.69 -1.06
C GLU A 207 -6.13 -14.17 -1.43
N PHE A 208 -5.20 -14.91 -0.85
CA PHE A 208 -4.91 -16.29 -1.27
C PHE A 208 -5.66 -17.39 -0.50
N PHE A 209 -6.21 -17.11 0.69
CA PHE A 209 -7.04 -18.08 1.42
C PHE A 209 -8.55 -17.83 1.25
N SER A 210 -8.97 -16.69 0.70
CA SER A 210 -10.39 -16.44 0.52
C SER A 210 -10.99 -17.42 -0.51
N PRO A 211 -12.13 -18.07 -0.18
CA PRO A 211 -12.84 -18.94 -1.11
C PRO A 211 -13.50 -18.15 -2.27
N TRP A 212 -13.39 -16.82 -2.27
CA TRP A 212 -13.88 -15.95 -3.35
C TRP A 212 -12.80 -15.67 -4.40
N ASN A 213 -11.57 -16.12 -4.17
CA ASN A 213 -10.47 -16.08 -5.15
C ASN A 213 -10.49 -17.30 -6.10
N ALA A 214 -11.58 -18.07 -6.11
CA ALA A 214 -11.79 -19.26 -6.95
C ALA A 214 -12.68 -18.96 -8.16
#